data_AF-A0A4R5KGM9-F1
#
_entry.id   AF-A0A4R5KGM9-F1
#
_cell.length_a   1.000
_cell.length_b   1.000
_cell.length_c   1.000
_cell.angle_alpha   90.00
_cell.angle_beta   90.00
_cell.angle_gamma   90.00
#
_symmetry.space_group_name_H-M   'P 1'
#
loop_
_entity.id
_entity.type
_entity.pdbx_description
1 polymer ?
#
loop_
_entity_poly.entity_id
_entity_poly.type
_entity_poly.pdbx_seq_one_letter_code
_entity_poly.pdbx_strand_id
1 'polypeptide(L)'
;MNNKNSFVHTDFSPLQLHWAEQFANESEQAIDAEDMPAVARTVLFYAGLQLEMMFPPASIQPFPVKDAAAQDWLLAPEEEIVRALPERDPQADRRLLHLALLAVKPAPLSIEERHELRARAAVYIRSIGERLRHFTEQWLH
;
A
#
# COMPACT_ATOMS: atom_id res chain seq x y z
N MET A 1 -37.40 -2.34 -22.34
CA MET A 1 -36.89 -1.42 -21.31
C MET A 1 -36.42 -2.28 -20.16
N ASN A 2 -35.13 -2.68 -20.19
CA ASN A 2 -34.00 -2.03 -19.49
C ASN A 2 -34.04 -2.34 -17.99
N ASN A 3 -32.99 -2.82 -17.34
CA ASN A 3 -31.71 -3.35 -17.76
C ASN A 3 -31.24 -4.21 -16.57
N LYS A 4 -30.66 -5.39 -16.82
CA LYS A 4 -30.04 -6.20 -15.76
C LYS A 4 -28.80 -5.44 -15.28
N ASN A 5 -28.88 -4.77 -14.13
CA ASN A 5 -27.68 -4.32 -13.42
C ASN A 5 -27.05 -5.55 -12.76
N SER A 6 -26.28 -6.27 -13.56
CA SER A 6 -25.27 -7.20 -13.08
C SER A 6 -24.32 -6.41 -12.20
N PHE A 7 -24.43 -6.58 -10.88
CA PHE A 7 -23.46 -6.08 -9.92
C PHE A 7 -22.14 -6.78 -10.22
N VAL A 8 -21.16 -6.03 -10.71
CA VAL A 8 -19.78 -6.49 -10.76
C VAL A 8 -19.27 -6.36 -9.33
N HIS A 9 -19.38 -7.45 -8.57
CA HIS A 9 -18.54 -7.63 -7.40
C HIS A 9 -17.10 -7.63 -7.90
N THR A 10 -16.33 -6.60 -7.59
CA THR A 10 -14.89 -6.63 -7.82
C THR A 10 -14.28 -7.53 -6.75
N ASP A 11 -14.47 -8.84 -6.91
CA ASP A 11 -13.77 -9.84 -6.12
C ASP A 11 -12.27 -9.70 -6.41
N PHE A 12 -11.43 -9.63 -5.37
CA PHE A 12 -9.99 -9.74 -5.57
C PHE A 12 -9.71 -11.11 -6.19
N SER A 13 -9.32 -11.14 -7.45
CA SER A 13 -9.05 -12.39 -8.16
C SER A 13 -7.87 -13.11 -7.50
N PRO A 14 -7.84 -14.45 -7.50
CA PRO A 14 -6.68 -15.24 -7.06
C PRO A 14 -5.36 -14.81 -7.71
N LEU A 15 -5.44 -14.21 -8.90
CA LEU A 15 -4.32 -13.58 -9.59
C LEU A 15 -3.78 -12.38 -8.79
N GLN A 16 -4.64 -11.45 -8.35
CA GLN A 16 -4.22 -10.28 -7.56
C GLN A 16 -3.60 -10.69 -6.22
N LEU A 17 -4.07 -11.80 -5.63
CA LEU A 17 -3.52 -12.35 -4.39
C LEU A 17 -2.13 -12.97 -4.61
N HIS A 18 -1.97 -13.75 -5.67
CA HIS A 18 -0.67 -14.30 -6.05
C HIS A 18 0.35 -13.21 -6.38
N TRP A 19 -0.09 -12.13 -7.05
CA TRP A 19 0.73 -10.96 -7.29
C TRP A 19 1.18 -10.28 -5.99
N ALA A 20 0.28 -10.13 -5.00
CA ALA A 20 0.63 -9.53 -3.71
C ALA A 20 1.70 -10.34 -2.94
N GLU A 21 1.61 -11.68 -2.97
CA GLU A 21 2.61 -12.55 -2.35
C GLU A 21 3.96 -12.51 -3.07
N GLN A 22 3.96 -12.57 -4.41
CA GLN A 22 5.19 -12.49 -5.20
C GLN A 22 5.87 -11.14 -4.98
N PHE A 23 5.08 -10.06 -4.93
CA PHE A 23 5.57 -8.72 -4.68
C PHE A 23 6.16 -8.58 -3.27
N ALA A 24 5.60 -9.24 -2.25
CA ALA A 24 6.17 -9.25 -0.89
C ALA A 24 7.56 -9.87 -0.85
N ASN A 25 7.77 -10.97 -1.58
CA ASN A 25 9.09 -11.59 -1.67
C ASN A 25 10.09 -10.71 -2.43
N GLU A 26 9.67 -10.06 -3.52
CA GLU A 26 10.50 -9.12 -4.28
C GLU A 26 10.82 -7.85 -3.48
N SER A 27 9.90 -7.44 -2.61
CA SER A 27 10.04 -6.30 -1.69
C SER A 27 11.13 -6.53 -0.64
N GLU A 28 11.20 -7.74 -0.07
CA GLU A 28 12.27 -8.11 0.84
C GLU A 28 13.64 -8.14 0.14
N GLN A 29 13.68 -8.59 -1.12
CA GLN A 29 14.92 -8.56 -1.92
C GLN A 29 15.36 -7.12 -2.25
N ALA A 30 14.44 -6.19 -2.51
CA ALA A 30 14.76 -4.79 -2.73
C ALA A 30 15.34 -4.11 -1.48
N ILE A 31 14.88 -4.51 -0.28
CA ILE A 31 15.45 -4.07 1.00
C ILE A 31 16.90 -4.54 1.14
N ASP A 32 17.20 -5.77 0.71
CA ASP A 32 18.55 -6.33 0.76
C ASP A 32 19.50 -5.74 -0.29
N ALA A 33 18.96 -5.30 -1.43
CA ALA A 33 19.72 -4.62 -2.48
C ALA A 33 20.06 -3.14 -2.18
N GLU A 34 19.58 -2.59 -1.06
CA GLU A 34 19.80 -1.20 -0.62
C GLU A 34 19.35 -0.11 -1.61
N ASP A 35 18.47 -0.43 -2.56
CA ASP A 35 17.83 0.56 -3.44
C ASP A 35 16.73 1.29 -2.66
N MET A 36 17.11 2.37 -1.96
CA MET A 36 16.20 3.13 -1.09
C MET A 36 14.98 3.70 -1.84
N PRO A 37 15.10 4.23 -3.07
CA PRO A 37 13.92 4.57 -3.89
C PRO A 37 12.98 3.38 -4.15
N ALA A 38 13.52 2.19 -4.44
CA ALA A 38 12.69 0.99 -4.62
C ALA A 38 12.01 0.56 -3.31
N VAL A 39 12.74 0.55 -2.20
CA VAL A 39 12.20 0.26 -0.86
C VAL A 39 11.09 1.25 -0.51
N ALA A 40 11.30 2.54 -0.79
CA ALA A 40 10.33 3.58 -0.52
C ALA A 40 9.04 3.43 -1.36
N ARG A 41 9.16 3.19 -2.66
CA ARG A 41 8.00 2.92 -3.53
C ARG A 41 7.22 1.70 -3.04
N THR A 42 7.93 0.68 -2.59
CA THR A 42 7.33 -0.54 -2.04
C THR A 42 6.53 -0.25 -0.76
N VAL A 43 7.10 0.53 0.16
CA VAL A 43 6.39 0.97 1.38
C VAL A 43 5.12 1.73 1.03
N LEU A 44 5.20 2.67 0.08
CA LEU A 44 4.06 3.49 -0.34
C LEU A 44 2.99 2.66 -1.05
N PHE A 45 3.39 1.67 -1.85
CA PHE A 45 2.48 0.69 -2.43
C PHE A 45 1.72 -0.07 -1.35
N TYR A 46 2.40 -0.63 -0.34
CA TYR A 46 1.72 -1.34 0.74
C TYR A 46 0.85 -0.44 1.60
N ALA A 47 1.22 0.83 1.77
CA ALA A 47 0.40 1.81 2.46
C ALA A 47 -0.91 2.08 1.72
N GLY A 48 -0.86 2.18 0.39
CA GLY A 48 -2.05 2.29 -0.45
C GLY A 48 -2.90 1.02 -0.43
N LEU A 49 -2.27 -0.15 -0.53
CA LEU A 49 -2.99 -1.43 -0.41
C LEU A 49 -3.67 -1.60 0.95
N GLN A 50 -3.01 -1.17 2.03
CA GLN A 50 -3.60 -1.19 3.37
C GLN A 50 -4.85 -0.29 3.45
N LEU A 51 -4.81 0.90 2.83
CA LEU A 51 -5.98 1.77 2.74
C LEU A 51 -7.14 1.08 2.03
N GLU A 52 -6.88 0.43 0.89
CA GLU A 52 -7.90 -0.32 0.14
C GLU A 52 -8.49 -1.47 0.96
N MET A 53 -7.64 -2.26 1.64
CA MET A 53 -8.08 -3.37 2.49
C MET A 53 -8.94 -2.92 3.67
N MET A 54 -8.69 -1.72 4.23
CA MET A 54 -9.49 -1.17 5.32
C MET A 54 -10.84 -0.64 4.85
N PHE A 55 -10.99 -0.32 3.56
CA PHE A 55 -12.22 0.20 2.96
C PHE A 55 -12.54 -0.53 1.65
N PRO A 56 -12.92 -1.83 1.71
CA PRO A 56 -13.41 -2.49 0.52
C PRO A 56 -14.62 -1.71 -0.03
N PRO A 57 -14.80 -1.62 -1.36
CA PRO A 57 -15.69 -0.67 -2.04
C PRO A 57 -17.20 -0.76 -1.70
N ALA A 58 -17.60 -1.60 -0.73
CA ALA A 58 -18.98 -1.76 -0.27
C ALA A 58 -19.46 -0.74 0.78
N SER A 59 -18.58 0.07 1.38
CA SER A 59 -18.99 1.13 2.31
C SER A 59 -18.59 2.51 1.80
N ILE A 60 -19.55 3.18 1.17
CA ILE A 60 -19.50 4.58 0.74
C ILE A 60 -19.15 5.46 1.96
N GLN A 61 -17.88 5.80 2.12
CA GLN A 61 -17.50 7.20 2.24
C GLN A 61 -16.28 7.46 1.33
N PRO A 62 -16.46 8.22 0.25
CA PRO A 62 -15.40 8.50 -0.69
C PRO A 62 -14.26 9.21 0.05
N PHE A 63 -13.03 8.83 -0.27
CA PHE A 63 -11.90 9.73 -0.16
C PHE A 63 -12.34 11.10 -0.75
N PRO A 64 -12.29 12.20 0.01
CA PRO A 64 -12.67 13.51 -0.51
C PRO A 64 -11.52 14.01 -1.40
N VAL A 65 -11.33 13.35 -2.53
CA VAL A 65 -10.40 13.75 -3.57
C VAL A 65 -11.24 14.43 -4.62
N LYS A 66 -10.90 15.67 -4.90
CA LYS A 66 -11.65 16.57 -5.78
C LYS A 66 -11.77 16.09 -7.23
N ASP A 67 -11.10 15.02 -7.62
CA ASP A 67 -11.10 14.49 -8.98
C ASP A 67 -11.43 12.99 -9.00
N ALA A 68 -12.52 12.66 -9.71
CA ALA A 68 -13.06 11.30 -9.83
C ALA A 68 -12.13 10.28 -10.51
N ALA A 69 -10.95 10.70 -10.98
CA ALA A 69 -9.91 9.81 -11.53
C ALA A 69 -9.00 9.19 -10.45
N ALA A 70 -9.05 9.67 -9.21
CA ALA A 70 -8.24 9.19 -8.07
C ALA A 70 -9.00 8.17 -7.19
N GLN A 71 -9.96 7.43 -7.75
CA GLN A 71 -10.68 6.37 -7.04
C GLN A 71 -9.86 5.07 -6.91
N ASP A 72 -8.72 4.99 -7.60
CA ASP A 72 -7.77 3.87 -7.53
C ASP A 72 -6.53 4.32 -6.75
N TRP A 73 -6.31 3.73 -5.57
CA TRP A 73 -5.14 4.05 -4.72
C TRP A 73 -3.81 3.80 -5.44
N LEU A 74 -3.81 2.93 -6.46
CA LEU A 74 -2.63 2.66 -7.28
C LEU A 74 -2.21 3.87 -8.14
N LEU A 75 -3.17 4.76 -8.43
CA LEU A 75 -2.96 5.99 -9.20
C LEU A 75 -2.91 7.23 -8.31
N ALA A 76 -3.11 7.08 -6.99
CA ALA A 76 -3.07 8.18 -6.05
C ALA A 76 -1.62 8.72 -5.93
N PRO A 77 -1.42 10.05 -5.89
CA PRO A 77 -0.11 10.62 -5.59
C PRO A 77 0.43 10.12 -4.25
N GLU A 78 1.74 9.93 -4.15
CA GLU A 78 2.38 9.41 -2.94
C GLU A 78 2.10 10.28 -1.70
N GLU A 79 2.01 11.61 -1.86
CA GLU A 79 1.62 12.54 -0.79
C GLU A 79 0.24 12.23 -0.21
N GLU A 80 -0.69 11.77 -1.06
CA GLU A 80 -2.05 11.49 -0.65
C GLU A 80 -2.13 10.23 0.21
N ILE A 81 -1.40 9.18 -0.18
CA ILE A 81 -1.26 7.94 0.58
C ILE A 81 -0.68 8.23 1.97
N VAL A 82 0.38 9.04 2.02
CA VAL A 82 1.08 9.41 3.26
C VAL A 82 0.20 10.25 4.19
N ARG A 83 -0.69 11.09 3.63
CA ARG A 83 -1.66 11.86 4.41
C ARG A 83 -2.78 10.98 4.93
N ALA A 84 -3.34 10.12 4.09
CA ALA A 84 -4.59 9.44 4.39
C ALA A 84 -4.44 8.23 5.30
N LEU A 85 -3.36 7.44 5.15
CA LEU A 85 -3.19 6.24 5.96
C LEU A 85 -3.19 6.56 7.47
N PRO A 86 -2.46 7.56 7.98
CA PRO A 86 -2.49 7.90 9.41
C PRO A 86 -3.77 8.56 9.93
N GLU A 87 -4.64 9.03 9.04
CA GLU A 87 -5.99 9.53 9.41
C GLU A 87 -6.96 8.36 9.63
N ARG A 88 -6.71 7.23 8.97
CA ARG A 88 -7.58 6.04 8.99
C ARG A 88 -7.06 4.93 9.90
N ASP A 89 -5.75 4.78 9.98
CA ASP A 89 -5.05 3.87 10.89
C ASP A 89 -4.19 4.68 11.87
N PRO A 90 -4.64 4.86 13.12
CA PRO A 90 -3.86 5.55 14.15
C PRO A 90 -2.53 4.86 14.48
N GLN A 91 -2.37 3.58 14.13
CA GLN A 91 -1.13 2.81 14.34
C GLN A 91 -0.17 2.89 13.15
N ALA A 92 -0.55 3.58 12.05
CA ALA A 92 0.33 3.75 10.91
C ALA A 92 1.66 4.41 11.32
N ASP A 93 2.78 3.84 10.85
CA ASP A 93 4.10 4.38 11.10
C ASP A 93 4.31 5.66 10.25
N ARG A 94 3.91 6.80 10.82
CA ARG A 94 4.05 8.13 10.19
C ARG A 94 5.49 8.44 9.80
N ARG A 95 6.48 7.98 10.58
CA ARG A 95 7.89 8.24 10.33
C ARG A 95 8.36 7.47 9.10
N LEU A 96 7.97 6.19 8.99
CA LEU A 96 8.23 5.38 7.81
C LEU A 96 7.63 6.00 6.55
N LEU A 97 6.35 6.39 6.59
CA LEU A 97 5.67 7.00 5.44
C LEU A 97 6.35 8.29 4.99
N HIS A 98 6.77 9.12 5.94
CA HIS A 98 7.50 10.35 5.64
C HIS A 98 8.87 10.08 5.01
N LEU A 99 9.64 9.14 5.55
CA LEU A 99 10.93 8.75 4.99
C LEU A 99 10.79 8.15 3.59
N ALA A 100 9.77 7.34 3.35
CA ALA A 100 9.46 6.80 2.04
C ALA A 100 9.13 7.92 1.03
N LEU A 101 8.29 8.88 1.43
CA LEU A 101 7.97 10.04 0.59
C LEU A 101 9.20 10.89 0.24
N LEU A 102 10.13 11.05 1.19
CA LEU A 102 11.38 11.75 0.93
C LEU A 102 12.29 10.97 -0.02
N ALA A 103 12.38 9.65 0.13
CA ALA A 103 13.22 8.78 -0.68
C ALA A 103 12.79 8.65 -2.14
N VAL A 104 11.51 8.85 -2.46
CA VAL A 104 11.02 8.88 -3.85
C VAL A 104 11.19 10.26 -4.51
N LYS A 105 11.50 11.28 -3.72
CA LYS A 105 11.79 12.64 -4.20
C LYS A 105 13.27 12.76 -4.62
N PRO A 106 13.61 13.75 -5.46
CA PRO A 106 15.00 13.97 -5.90
C PRO A 106 15.97 14.39 -4.79
N ALA A 107 15.49 14.61 -3.56
CA ALA A 107 16.34 14.99 -2.43
C ALA A 107 16.96 13.74 -1.78
N PRO A 108 18.30 13.65 -1.67
CA PRO A 108 18.94 12.49 -1.09
C PRO A 108 18.71 12.43 0.43
N LEU A 109 18.36 11.24 0.92
CA LEU A 109 18.32 10.94 2.35
C LEU A 109 19.74 10.91 2.96
N SER A 110 19.85 11.30 4.22
CA SER A 110 21.06 11.08 5.02
C SER A 110 21.36 9.59 5.21
N ILE A 111 22.55 9.25 5.73
CA ILE A 111 22.92 7.85 6.00
C ILE A 111 22.00 7.27 7.08
N GLU A 112 21.74 8.07 8.13
CA GLU A 112 20.87 7.72 9.23
C GLU A 112 19.43 7.49 8.78
N GLU A 113 18.91 8.36 7.90
CA GLU A 113 17.55 8.23 7.36
C GLU A 113 17.41 7.01 6.45
N ARG A 114 18.46 6.64 5.70
CA ARG A 114 18.48 5.41 4.90
C ARG A 114 18.45 4.16 5.79
N HIS A 115 19.26 4.14 6.85
CA HIS A 115 19.22 3.05 7.82
C HIS A 115 17.86 2.94 8.52
N GLU A 116 17.28 4.09 8.91
CA GLU A 116 15.97 4.12 9.55
C GLU A 116 14.87 3.63 8.59
N LEU A 117 14.88 4.12 7.34
CA LEU A 117 13.94 3.68 6.30
C LEU A 117 14.03 2.17 6.09
N ARG A 118 15.24 1.63 5.92
CA ARG A 118 15.45 0.18 5.74
C ARG A 118 14.88 -0.63 6.90
N ALA A 119 15.25 -0.28 8.13
CA ALA A 119 14.85 -1.03 9.32
C ALA A 119 13.33 -1.04 9.51
N ARG A 120 12.68 0.12 9.34
CA ARG A 120 11.23 0.25 9.47
C ARG A 120 10.49 -0.42 8.30
N ALA A 121 10.97 -0.26 7.07
CA ALA A 121 10.38 -0.87 5.89
C ALA A 121 10.36 -2.40 5.99
N ALA A 122 11.46 -3.02 6.47
CA ALA A 122 11.55 -4.46 6.66
C ALA A 122 10.46 -4.98 7.62
N VAL A 123 10.25 -4.30 8.74
CA VAL A 123 9.20 -4.66 9.70
C VAL A 123 7.80 -4.46 9.11
N TYR A 124 7.57 -3.33 8.44
CA TYR A 124 6.27 -2.98 7.89
C TYR A 124 5.85 -3.92 6.75
N ILE A 125 6.73 -4.14 5.76
CA ILE A 125 6.48 -5.00 4.60
C ILE A 125 6.17 -6.42 5.06
N ARG A 126 6.95 -6.97 6.02
CA ARG A 126 6.68 -8.29 6.59
C ARG A 126 5.32 -8.35 7.26
N SER A 127 4.97 -7.36 8.08
CA SER A 127 3.69 -7.30 8.78
C SER A 127 2.49 -7.21 7.82
N ILE A 128 2.62 -6.46 6.72
CA ILE A 128 1.57 -6.38 5.71
C ILE A 128 1.50 -7.69 4.89
N GLY A 129 2.64 -8.27 4.52
CA GLY A 129 2.69 -9.57 3.85
C GLY A 129 2.05 -10.69 4.67
N GLU A 130 2.30 -10.74 5.98
CA GLU A 130 1.63 -11.67 6.89
C GLU A 130 0.12 -11.44 6.95
N ARG A 131 -0.32 -10.18 7.04
CA ARG A 131 -1.76 -9.83 7.02
C ARG A 131 -2.43 -10.22 5.72
N LEU A 132 -1.78 -10.00 4.58
CA LEU A 132 -2.26 -10.41 3.27
C LEU A 132 -2.41 -11.92 3.19
N ARG A 133 -1.43 -12.70 3.68
CA ARG A 133 -1.51 -14.16 3.72
C ARG A 133 -2.66 -14.68 4.60
N HIS A 134 -2.89 -14.07 5.76
CA HIS A 134 -4.04 -14.45 6.60
C HIS A 134 -5.37 -14.08 5.93
N PHE A 135 -5.41 -12.96 5.21
CA PHE A 135 -6.59 -12.56 4.46
C PHE A 135 -6.87 -13.52 3.29
N THR A 136 -5.85 -13.97 2.56
CA THR A 136 -6.00 -14.96 1.47
C THR A 136 -6.50 -16.31 1.98
N GLU A 137 -5.94 -16.78 3.09
CA GLU A 137 -6.35 -18.04 3.73
C GLU A 137 -7.82 -18.00 4.19
N GLN A 138 -8.28 -16.87 4.74
CA GLN A 138 -9.66 -16.71 5.20
C GLN A 138 -10.69 -16.60 4.05
N TRP A 139 -10.28 -16.15 2.86
CA TRP A 139 -11.15 -16.00 1.69
C TRP A 139 -11.27 -17.26 0.84
N LEU A 140 -10.32 -18.18 0.94
CA LEU A 140 -10.32 -19.46 0.21
C LEU A 140 -11.12 -20.57 0.93
N HIS A 141 -11.65 -20.30 2.12
CA HIS A 141 -12.44 -21.21 2.96
C HIS A 141 -13.86 -20.70 3.20
#